data_AF-A0A075LT40-F1
#
_entry.id   AF-A0A075LT40-F1
#
_cell.length_a   1.000
_cell.length_b   1.000
_cell.length_c   1.000
_cell.angle_alpha   90.00
_cell.angle_beta   90.00
_cell.angle_gamma   90.00
#
_symmetry.space_group_name_H-M   'P 1'
#
loop_
_entity.id
_entity.type
_entity.pdbx_description
1 polymer ?
#
loop_
_entity_poly.entity_id
_entity_poly.type
_entity_poly.pdbx_seq_one_letter_code
_entity_poly.pdbx_strand_id
1 'polypeptide(L)'
;MVCVVIHEIVEILIGIGLLLGFFSRIVPILYKSPFALIIGIFFVIEPLADIFIGDLSNILEFLGALTILLMIEKFIGENTRKKFNYYSILLGVVIGLISILRGSLEYAHVGTLAIFAVVTLRIGQNVGLFGWSHREIFFTSSIFILLSTVAFLGRLYILSDFMYFSGVLLFFLVSVEVLAIKYF
;
A
#
# COMPACT_ATOMS: atom_id res chain seq x y z
N MET A 1 10.92 -14.03 16.41
CA MET A 1 11.73 -13.15 15.55
C MET A 1 10.94 -12.95 14.28
N VAL A 2 10.21 -11.84 14.20
CA VAL A 2 9.60 -11.36 12.95
C VAL A 2 10.74 -11.15 11.94
N CYS A 3 10.53 -11.43 10.66
CA CYS A 3 11.57 -11.18 9.66
C CYS A 3 11.60 -9.68 9.35
N VAL A 4 12.04 -8.89 10.35
CA VAL A 4 12.07 -7.41 10.36
C VAL A 4 12.62 -6.86 9.05
N VAL A 5 13.69 -7.48 8.54
CA VAL A 5 14.35 -7.08 7.29
C VAL A 5 13.42 -7.14 6.07
N ILE A 6 12.54 -8.14 5.95
CA ILE A 6 11.65 -8.25 4.78
C ILE A 6 10.56 -7.19 4.85
N HIS A 7 9.97 -6.98 6.03
CA HIS A 7 8.93 -5.96 6.25
C HIS A 7 9.44 -4.55 5.96
N GLU A 8 10.60 -4.16 6.53
CA GLU A 8 11.23 -2.85 6.32
C GLU A 8 11.52 -2.57 4.83
N ILE A 9 11.98 -3.59 4.08
CA ILE A 9 12.26 -3.44 2.65
C ILE A 9 10.97 -3.11 1.88
N VAL A 10 9.84 -3.69 2.26
CA VAL A 10 8.55 -3.46 1.59
C VAL A 10 8.13 -1.99 1.73
N GLU A 11 8.29 -1.41 2.90
CA GLU A 11 7.94 -0.03 3.18
C GLU A 11 8.83 0.94 2.42
N ILE A 12 10.13 0.67 2.42
CA ILE A 12 11.08 1.44 1.62
C ILE A 12 10.69 1.39 0.13
N LEU A 13 10.29 0.22 -0.40
CA LEU A 13 9.83 0.10 -1.79
C LEU A 13 8.57 0.92 -2.07
N ILE A 14 7.61 0.93 -1.14
CA ILE A 14 6.39 1.77 -1.24
C ILE A 14 6.79 3.25 -1.25
N GLY A 15 7.65 3.66 -0.32
CA GLY A 15 8.15 5.03 -0.20
C GLY A 15 8.86 5.50 -1.47
N ILE A 16 9.78 4.69 -1.99
CA ILE A 16 10.47 4.95 -3.27
C ILE A 16 9.46 5.07 -4.42
N GLY A 17 8.47 4.18 -4.50
CA GLY A 17 7.43 4.23 -5.54
C GLY A 17 6.65 5.54 -5.53
N LEU A 18 6.27 6.03 -4.34
CA LEU A 18 5.57 7.31 -4.19
C LEU A 18 6.44 8.50 -4.57
N LEU A 19 7.72 8.49 -4.19
CA LEU A 19 8.69 9.53 -4.56
C LEU A 19 8.94 9.56 -6.06
N LEU A 20 9.12 8.40 -6.70
CA LEU A 20 9.21 8.30 -8.16
C LEU A 20 7.95 8.85 -8.83
N GLY A 21 6.77 8.51 -8.29
CA GLY A 21 5.49 9.05 -8.73
C GLY A 21 5.39 10.57 -8.60
N PHE A 22 5.95 11.17 -7.55
CA PHE A 22 5.98 12.62 -7.35
C PHE A 22 6.69 13.37 -8.48
N PHE A 23 7.79 12.80 -8.99
CA PHE A 23 8.55 13.39 -10.08
C PHE A 23 8.01 13.02 -11.47
N SER A 24 7.17 11.99 -11.57
CA SER A 24 6.71 11.45 -12.85
C SER A 24 5.35 11.99 -13.28
N ARG A 25 5.29 12.59 -14.47
CA ARG A 25 4.03 13.02 -15.11
C ARG A 25 3.15 11.85 -15.56
N ILE A 26 3.69 10.62 -15.57
CA ILE A 26 2.99 9.42 -16.07
C ILE A 26 1.89 8.99 -15.09
N VAL A 27 2.06 9.28 -13.80
CA VAL A 27 1.12 8.94 -12.74
C VAL A 27 0.51 10.25 -12.19
N PRO A 28 -0.57 10.78 -12.81
CA PRO A 28 -1.01 12.16 -12.58
C PRO A 28 -1.45 12.42 -11.13
N ILE A 29 -1.95 11.38 -10.46
CA ILE A 29 -2.34 11.41 -9.04
C ILE A 29 -1.16 11.66 -8.10
N LEU A 30 0.04 11.20 -8.45
CA LEU A 30 1.23 11.35 -7.62
C LEU A 30 2.06 12.57 -8.04
N TYR A 31 2.05 12.94 -9.32
CA TYR A 31 2.88 14.02 -9.86
C TYR A 31 2.70 15.34 -9.11
N LYS A 32 3.80 15.85 -8.52
CA LYS A 32 3.83 17.09 -7.71
C LYS A 32 2.80 17.13 -6.58
N SER A 33 2.25 15.99 -6.17
CA SER A 33 1.30 15.91 -5.07
C SER A 33 2.04 16.02 -3.73
N PRO A 34 1.75 17.03 -2.88
CA PRO A 34 2.40 17.14 -1.56
C PRO A 34 2.22 15.89 -0.70
N PHE A 35 1.08 15.22 -0.84
CA PHE A 35 0.81 13.95 -0.14
C PHE A 35 1.74 12.83 -0.59
N ALA A 36 1.98 12.70 -1.90
CA ALA A 36 2.92 11.69 -2.41
C ALA A 36 4.34 11.91 -1.88
N LEU A 37 4.77 13.17 -1.78
CA LEU A 37 6.07 13.53 -1.22
C LEU A 37 6.15 13.21 0.29
N ILE A 38 5.17 13.67 1.07
CA ILE A 38 5.16 13.50 2.54
C ILE A 38 5.08 12.01 2.88
N ILE A 39 4.14 11.27 2.29
CA ILE A 39 3.95 9.84 2.56
C ILE A 39 5.13 9.04 2.02
N GLY A 40 5.69 9.42 0.86
CA GLY A 40 6.88 8.78 0.30
C GLY A 40 8.10 8.92 1.21
N ILE A 41 8.37 10.13 1.72
CA ILE A 41 9.43 10.36 2.72
C ILE A 41 9.15 9.58 3.99
N PHE A 42 7.91 9.60 4.46
CA PHE A 42 7.48 8.87 5.65
C PHE A 42 7.82 7.38 5.55
N PHE A 43 7.40 6.68 4.50
CA PHE A 43 7.68 5.23 4.33
C PHE A 43 9.16 4.89 4.08
N VAL A 44 10.00 5.86 3.69
CA VAL A 44 11.46 5.65 3.61
C VAL A 44 12.14 5.81 4.96
N ILE A 45 11.67 6.75 5.79
CA ILE A 45 12.30 7.08 7.08
C ILE A 45 11.75 6.21 8.20
N GLU A 46 10.47 5.88 8.16
CA GLU A 46 9.77 5.18 9.24
C GLU A 46 10.40 3.82 9.60
N PRO A 47 10.86 2.98 8.66
CA PRO A 47 11.58 1.74 8.98
C PRO A 47 12.87 1.98 9.77
N LEU A 48 13.55 3.11 9.51
CA LEU A 48 14.76 3.51 10.27
C LEU A 48 14.40 4.06 11.66
N ALA A 49 13.20 4.62 11.79
CA ALA A 49 12.69 5.18 13.03
C ALA A 49 12.07 4.12 13.94
N ASP A 50 11.66 2.97 13.41
CA ASP A 50 11.03 1.88 14.17
C ASP A 50 11.91 1.42 15.36
N ILE A 51 13.23 1.48 15.20
CA ILE A 51 14.24 1.25 16.27
C ILE A 51 13.97 2.11 17.53
N PHE A 52 13.40 3.30 17.36
CA PHE A 52 13.14 4.27 18.43
C PHE A 52 11.67 4.33 18.86
N ILE A 53 10.73 4.01 17.97
CA ILE A 53 9.29 4.25 18.19
C ILE A 53 8.54 2.93 18.52
N GLY A 54 9.09 1.77 18.15
CA GLY A 54 8.54 0.45 18.46
C GLY A 54 7.12 0.27 17.92
N ASP A 55 6.25 -0.43 18.66
CA ASP A 55 4.89 -0.81 18.19
C ASP A 55 4.00 0.33 17.66
N LEU A 56 4.30 1.59 17.99
CA LEU A 56 3.64 2.78 17.45
C LEU A 56 3.86 2.93 15.93
N SER A 57 4.95 2.37 15.38
CA SER A 57 5.23 2.32 13.93
C SER A 57 4.07 1.70 13.16
N ASN A 58 3.55 0.56 13.61
CA ASN A 58 2.41 -0.12 12.99
C ASN A 58 1.16 0.78 12.85
N ILE A 59 0.94 1.71 13.80
CA ILE A 59 -0.18 2.65 13.72
C ILE A 59 0.10 3.72 12.66
N LEU A 60 1.34 4.20 12.59
CA LEU A 60 1.75 5.17 11.59
C LEU A 60 1.71 4.57 10.18
N GLU A 61 2.19 3.34 9.99
CA GLU A 61 2.03 2.56 8.76
C GLU A 61 0.57 2.50 8.32
N PHE A 62 -0.32 2.13 9.25
CA PHE A 62 -1.74 2.02 9.00
C PHE A 62 -2.35 3.35 8.54
N LEU A 63 -2.00 4.46 9.19
CA LEU A 63 -2.43 5.79 8.78
C LEU A 63 -1.86 6.21 7.41
N GLY A 64 -0.60 5.86 7.14
CA GLY A 64 0.05 6.07 5.85
C GLY A 64 -0.67 5.33 4.73
N ALA A 65 -0.93 4.03 4.91
CA ALA A 65 -1.67 3.20 3.97
C ALA A 65 -3.09 3.73 3.74
N LEU A 66 -3.79 4.15 4.80
CA LEU A 66 -5.12 4.75 4.70
C LEU A 66 -5.10 6.02 3.85
N THR A 67 -4.07 6.85 4.02
CA THR A 67 -3.92 8.08 3.24
C THR A 67 -3.68 7.78 1.76
N ILE A 68 -2.90 6.75 1.44
CA ILE A 68 -2.73 6.27 0.05
C ILE A 68 -4.08 5.85 -0.55
N LEU A 69 -4.87 5.06 0.19
CA LEU A 69 -6.20 4.63 -0.27
C LEU A 69 -7.14 5.83 -0.50
N LEU A 70 -7.12 6.82 0.39
CA LEU A 70 -7.89 8.06 0.24
C LEU A 70 -7.51 8.82 -1.03
N MET A 71 -6.21 8.95 -1.32
CA MET A 71 -5.74 9.58 -2.55
C MET A 71 -6.28 8.84 -3.79
N ILE A 72 -6.16 7.51 -3.80
CA ILE A 72 -6.59 6.67 -4.92
C ILE A 72 -8.10 6.78 -5.16
N GLU A 73 -8.93 6.66 -4.12
CA GLU A 73 -10.38 6.78 -4.27
C GLU A 73 -10.80 8.17 -4.73
N LYS A 74 -10.13 9.23 -4.23
CA LYS A 74 -10.36 10.60 -4.69
C LYS A 74 -10.07 10.74 -6.18
N PHE A 75 -8.92 10.26 -6.64
CA PHE A 75 -8.54 10.30 -8.04
C PHE A 75 -9.50 9.51 -8.95
N ILE A 76 -9.88 8.30 -8.54
CA ILE A 76 -10.86 7.49 -9.28
C ILE A 76 -12.19 8.24 -9.37
N GLY A 77 -12.67 8.83 -8.26
CA GLY A 77 -13.92 9.58 -8.23
C GLY A 77 -13.92 10.78 -9.19
N GLU A 78 -12.85 11.58 -9.15
CA GLU A 78 -12.69 12.76 -10.02
C GLU A 78 -12.63 12.39 -11.51
N ASN A 79 -11.99 11.26 -11.87
CA ASN A 79 -11.78 10.87 -13.27
C ASN A 79 -12.88 9.97 -13.84
N THR A 80 -13.71 9.32 -13.02
CA THR A 80 -14.79 8.43 -13.50
C THR A 80 -16.19 9.03 -13.35
N ARG A 81 -16.31 10.22 -12.74
CA ARG A 81 -17.59 10.83 -12.31
C ARG A 81 -18.41 9.93 -11.38
N LYS A 82 -17.82 8.88 -10.82
CA LYS A 82 -18.44 8.02 -9.81
C LYS A 82 -18.30 8.68 -8.44
N LYS A 83 -19.28 8.44 -7.56
CA LYS A 83 -19.19 8.88 -6.18
C LYS A 83 -17.99 8.20 -5.50
N PHE A 84 -17.35 8.94 -4.61
CA PHE A 84 -16.27 8.45 -3.75
C PHE A 84 -16.70 7.19 -3.00
N ASN A 85 -15.90 6.13 -3.07
CA ASN A 85 -16.26 4.85 -2.49
C ASN A 85 -15.89 4.78 -1.00
N TYR A 86 -16.75 5.32 -0.15
CA TYR A 86 -16.60 5.27 1.30
C TYR A 86 -16.48 3.83 1.84
N TYR A 87 -17.05 2.83 1.15
CA TYR A 87 -17.00 1.44 1.62
C TYR A 87 -15.60 0.85 1.58
N SER A 88 -14.78 1.18 0.57
CA SER A 88 -13.37 0.74 0.51
C SER A 88 -12.59 1.20 1.74
N ILE A 89 -12.80 2.46 2.13
CA ILE A 89 -12.12 3.12 3.25
C ILE A 89 -12.65 2.61 4.58
N LEU A 90 -13.98 2.53 4.70
CA LEU A 90 -14.64 2.00 5.89
C LEU A 90 -14.18 0.57 6.17
N LEU A 91 -14.06 -0.27 5.13
CA LEU A 91 -13.58 -1.64 5.27
C LEU A 91 -12.17 -1.70 5.88
N GLY A 92 -11.22 -0.95 5.33
CA GLY A 92 -9.85 -0.89 5.85
C GLY A 92 -9.79 -0.37 7.29
N VAL A 93 -10.55 0.69 7.60
CA VAL A 93 -10.63 1.28 8.93
C VAL A 93 -11.24 0.30 9.94
N VAL A 94 -12.35 -0.34 9.58
CA VAL A 94 -13.05 -1.30 10.46
C VAL A 94 -12.17 -2.51 10.72
N ILE A 95 -11.49 -3.06 9.71
CA ILE A 95 -10.58 -4.20 9.89
C ILE A 95 -9.42 -3.81 10.82
N GLY A 96 -8.78 -2.65 10.60
CA GLY A 96 -7.70 -2.17 11.46
C GLY A 96 -8.16 -1.98 12.91
N LEU A 97 -9.28 -1.26 13.13
CA LEU A 97 -9.82 -1.01 14.46
C LEU A 97 -10.24 -2.29 15.18
N ILE A 98 -10.93 -3.22 14.50
CA ILE A 98 -11.31 -4.50 15.10
C ILE A 98 -10.07 -5.30 15.50
N SER A 99 -9.03 -5.28 14.67
CA SER A 99 -7.79 -6.02 14.94
C SER A 99 -7.05 -5.43 16.13
N ILE A 100 -6.93 -4.10 16.23
CA ILE A 100 -6.35 -3.41 17.38
C ILE A 100 -7.16 -3.68 18.66
N LEU A 101 -8.49 -3.58 18.59
CA LEU A 101 -9.37 -3.77 19.76
C LEU A 101 -9.39 -5.23 20.27
N ARG A 102 -9.06 -6.21 19.41
CA ARG A 102 -8.98 -7.63 19.79
C ARG A 102 -7.59 -8.07 20.25
N GLY A 103 -6.56 -7.23 20.10
CA GLY A 103 -5.17 -7.62 20.32
C GLY A 103 -4.30 -6.50 20.90
N SER A 104 -3.01 -6.57 20.56
CA SER A 104 -1.99 -5.54 20.80
C SER A 104 -1.96 -4.52 19.65
N LEU A 105 -1.15 -3.46 19.81
CA LEU A 105 -0.91 -2.47 18.75
C LEU A 105 -0.30 -3.09 17.48
N GLU A 106 0.38 -4.23 17.59
CA GLU A 106 0.92 -5.00 16.46
C GLU A 106 -0.17 -5.42 15.46
N TYR A 107 -1.43 -5.55 15.89
CA TYR A 107 -2.54 -5.90 15.01
C TYR A 107 -3.00 -4.72 14.14
N ALA A 108 -2.45 -3.51 14.32
CA ALA A 108 -2.62 -2.42 13.36
C ALA A 108 -2.06 -2.78 11.97
N HIS A 109 -1.01 -3.61 11.92
CA HIS A 109 -0.42 -4.12 10.68
C HIS A 109 -1.43 -4.92 9.83
N VAL A 110 -2.39 -5.64 10.44
CA VAL A 110 -3.49 -6.30 9.72
C VAL A 110 -4.31 -5.29 8.93
N GLY A 111 -4.56 -4.12 9.51
CA GLY A 111 -5.22 -3.01 8.84
C GLY A 111 -4.40 -2.50 7.66
N THR A 112 -3.08 -2.34 7.83
CA THR A 112 -2.14 -1.94 6.77
C THR A 112 -2.20 -2.89 5.58
N LEU A 113 -2.06 -4.20 5.83
CA LEU A 113 -2.14 -5.24 4.80
C LEU A 113 -3.50 -5.22 4.09
N ALA A 114 -4.60 -5.16 4.83
CA ALA A 114 -5.94 -5.11 4.26
C ALA A 114 -6.13 -3.87 3.37
N ILE A 115 -5.62 -2.70 3.80
CA ILE A 115 -5.68 -1.47 3.01
C ILE A 115 -4.86 -1.61 1.73
N PHE A 116 -3.64 -2.14 1.79
CA PHE A 116 -2.83 -2.33 0.58
C PHE A 116 -3.44 -3.35 -0.40
N ALA A 117 -4.08 -4.40 0.11
CA ALA A 117 -4.87 -5.31 -0.72
C ALA A 117 -6.01 -4.56 -1.46
N VAL A 118 -6.70 -3.66 -0.78
CA VAL A 118 -7.76 -2.84 -1.40
C VAL A 118 -7.16 -1.83 -2.40
N VAL A 119 -6.05 -1.17 -2.05
CA VAL A 119 -5.34 -0.23 -2.93
C VAL A 119 -4.99 -0.90 -4.26
N THR A 120 -4.32 -2.05 -4.21
CA THR A 120 -3.90 -2.81 -5.39
C THR A 120 -5.10 -3.28 -6.22
N LEU A 121 -6.17 -3.74 -5.56
CA LEU A 121 -7.43 -4.11 -6.21
C LEU A 121 -8.08 -2.92 -6.95
N ARG A 122 -8.17 -1.77 -6.29
CA ARG A 122 -8.83 -0.57 -6.83
C ARG A 122 -8.07 0.02 -8.00
N ILE A 123 -6.75 0.01 -7.93
CA ILE A 123 -5.88 0.31 -9.06
C ILE A 123 -6.12 -0.69 -10.20
N GLY A 124 -6.12 -2.00 -9.90
CA GLY A 124 -6.36 -3.06 -10.89
C GLY A 124 -7.70 -2.94 -11.62
N GLN A 125 -8.77 -2.54 -10.93
CA GLN A 125 -10.08 -2.29 -11.53
C GLN A 125 -10.10 -1.06 -12.45
N ASN A 126 -9.16 -0.13 -12.27
CA ASN A 126 -9.14 1.16 -12.92
C ASN A 126 -7.81 1.44 -13.65
N VAL A 127 -7.06 0.40 -14.05
CA VAL A 127 -5.70 0.53 -14.62
C VAL A 127 -5.63 1.52 -15.78
N GLY A 128 -6.70 1.61 -16.59
CA GLY A 128 -6.78 2.55 -17.70
C GLY A 128 -6.70 4.02 -17.27
N LEU A 129 -7.17 4.39 -16.07
CA LEU A 129 -7.05 5.76 -15.53
C LEU A 129 -5.61 6.10 -15.15
N PHE A 130 -4.82 5.10 -14.79
CA PHE A 130 -3.42 5.24 -14.42
C PHE A 130 -2.50 5.10 -15.65
N GLY A 131 -3.07 4.89 -16.84
CA GLY A 131 -2.31 4.64 -18.07
C GLY A 131 -1.58 3.30 -18.07
N TRP A 132 -2.07 2.33 -17.30
CA TRP A 132 -1.47 1.01 -17.09
C TRP A 132 -2.27 -0.06 -17.84
N SER A 133 -1.57 -1.10 -18.33
CA SER A 133 -2.16 -2.20 -19.11
C SER A 133 -2.29 -3.50 -18.32
N HIS A 134 -1.45 -3.72 -17.31
CA HIS A 134 -1.29 -5.01 -16.63
C HIS A 134 -2.30 -5.27 -15.51
N ARG A 135 -3.59 -5.24 -15.84
CA ARG A 135 -4.71 -5.46 -14.90
C ARG A 135 -4.52 -6.70 -14.01
N GLU A 136 -4.14 -7.82 -14.61
CA GLU A 136 -4.03 -9.12 -13.95
C GLU A 136 -2.93 -9.15 -12.87
N ILE A 137 -1.84 -8.40 -13.06
CA ILE A 137 -0.74 -8.34 -12.09
C ILE A 137 -1.17 -7.58 -10.84
N PHE A 138 -1.97 -6.51 -10.98
CA PHE A 138 -2.55 -5.81 -9.82
C PHE A 138 -3.54 -6.67 -9.03
N PHE A 139 -4.33 -7.51 -9.70
CA PHE A 139 -5.18 -8.49 -9.01
C PHE A 139 -4.35 -9.54 -8.29
N THR A 140 -3.30 -10.04 -8.94
CA THR A 140 -2.39 -11.03 -8.33
C THR A 140 -1.72 -10.43 -7.09
N SER A 141 -1.20 -9.21 -7.18
CA SER A 141 -0.66 -8.47 -6.04
C SER A 141 -1.67 -8.35 -4.89
N SER A 142 -2.93 -7.98 -5.21
CA SER A 142 -4.00 -7.90 -4.21
C SER A 142 -4.27 -9.24 -3.52
N ILE A 143 -4.31 -10.34 -4.26
CA ILE A 143 -4.51 -11.69 -3.72
C ILE A 143 -3.35 -12.05 -2.78
N PHE A 144 -2.11 -11.80 -3.17
CA PHE A 144 -0.94 -12.06 -2.32
C PHE A 144 -1.02 -11.28 -1.00
N ILE A 145 -1.38 -9.99 -1.04
CA ILE A 145 -1.50 -9.16 0.17
C ILE A 145 -2.70 -9.60 1.05
N LEU A 146 -3.80 -10.05 0.44
CA LEU A 146 -4.91 -10.67 1.20
C LEU A 146 -4.48 -11.96 1.88
N LEU A 147 -3.74 -12.83 1.17
CA LEU A 147 -3.20 -14.06 1.74
C LEU A 147 -2.22 -13.76 2.87
N SER A 148 -1.42 -12.70 2.75
CA SER A 148 -0.58 -12.20 3.83
C SER A 148 -1.41 -11.82 5.06
N THR A 149 -2.49 -11.07 4.86
CA THR A 149 -3.42 -10.68 5.94
C THR A 149 -3.97 -11.90 6.69
N VAL A 150 -4.42 -12.92 5.94
CA VAL A 150 -4.95 -14.17 6.50
C VAL A 150 -3.87 -14.97 7.23
N ALA A 151 -2.66 -15.04 6.66
CA ALA A 151 -1.52 -15.72 7.28
C ALA A 151 -1.12 -15.05 8.60
N PHE A 152 -1.11 -13.72 8.66
CA PHE A 152 -0.83 -12.96 9.88
C PHE A 152 -1.85 -13.28 10.98
N LEU A 153 -3.15 -13.24 10.65
CA LEU A 153 -4.23 -13.61 11.59
C LEU A 153 -4.12 -15.06 12.07
N GLY A 154 -3.63 -15.96 11.22
CA GLY A 154 -3.32 -17.36 11.54
C GLY A 154 -1.99 -17.56 12.30
N ARG A 155 -1.26 -16.49 12.64
CA ARG A 155 0.07 -16.50 13.29
C ARG A 155 1.17 -17.20 12.47
N LEU A 156 1.01 -17.23 11.14
CA LEU A 156 2.00 -17.74 10.20
C LEU A 156 2.88 -16.59 9.68
N TYR A 157 3.64 -15.96 10.58
CA TYR A 157 4.34 -14.69 10.31
C TYR A 157 5.30 -14.74 9.11
N ILE A 158 6.11 -15.80 8.98
CA ILE A 158 7.04 -15.94 7.84
C ILE A 158 6.30 -15.98 6.50
N LEU A 159 5.15 -16.69 6.46
CA LEU A 159 4.32 -16.76 5.26
C LEU A 159 3.66 -15.41 4.97
N SER A 160 3.23 -14.70 6.02
CA SER A 160 2.70 -13.35 5.92
C SER A 160 3.71 -12.40 5.26
N ASP A 161 4.94 -12.36 5.78
CA ASP A 161 6.01 -11.48 5.29
C ASP A 161 6.35 -11.81 3.82
N PHE A 162 6.48 -13.10 3.49
CA PHE A 162 6.75 -13.55 2.13
C PHE A 162 5.67 -13.13 1.13
N MET A 163 4.39 -13.31 1.51
CA MET A 163 3.25 -12.95 0.67
C MET A 163 3.11 -11.44 0.53
N TYR A 164 3.36 -10.68 1.60
CA TYR A 164 3.35 -9.22 1.57
C TYR A 164 4.41 -8.67 0.63
N PHE A 165 5.66 -9.11 0.81
CA PHE A 165 6.77 -8.73 -0.04
C PHE A 165 6.52 -9.07 -1.50
N SER A 166 6.08 -10.29 -1.78
CA SER A 166 5.78 -10.71 -3.17
C SER A 166 4.68 -9.85 -3.80
N GLY A 167 3.62 -9.55 -3.05
CA GLY A 167 2.54 -8.69 -3.51
C GLY A 167 3.01 -7.28 -3.84
N VAL A 168 3.78 -6.66 -2.95
CA VAL A 168 4.31 -5.30 -3.15
C VAL A 168 5.38 -5.26 -4.25
N LEU A 169 6.26 -6.26 -4.31
CA LEU A 169 7.27 -6.35 -5.35
C LEU A 169 6.62 -6.43 -6.74
N LEU A 170 5.59 -7.26 -6.92
CA LEU A 170 4.83 -7.33 -8.18
C LEU A 170 4.21 -5.98 -8.53
N PHE A 171 3.60 -5.29 -7.56
CA PHE A 171 3.05 -3.96 -7.76
C PHE A 171 4.12 -2.94 -8.19
N PHE A 172 5.26 -2.96 -7.51
CA PHE A 172 6.37 -2.04 -7.75
C PHE A 172 7.00 -2.27 -9.13
N LEU A 173 7.28 -3.51 -9.50
CA LEU A 173 7.87 -3.86 -10.80
C LEU A 173 7.00 -3.39 -11.96
N VAL A 174 5.69 -3.61 -11.91
CA VAL A 174 4.77 -3.12 -12.95
C VAL A 174 4.73 -1.60 -12.98
N SER A 175 4.73 -0.96 -11.81
CA SER A 175 4.76 0.51 -11.73
C SER A 175 6.03 1.07 -12.37
N VAL A 176 7.19 0.46 -12.12
CA VAL A 176 8.48 0.84 -12.72
C VAL A 176 8.52 0.56 -14.22
N GLU A 177 8.00 -0.58 -14.68
CA GLU A 177 7.93 -0.91 -16.11
C GLU A 177 7.17 0.18 -16.88
N VAL A 178 6.01 0.60 -16.38
CA VAL A 178 5.24 1.67 -17.05
C VAL A 178 5.96 3.02 -17.00
N LEU A 179 6.67 3.30 -15.90
CA LEU A 179 7.51 4.49 -15.82
C LEU A 179 8.66 4.44 -16.84
N ALA A 180 9.29 3.29 -17.06
CA ALA A 180 10.44 3.12 -17.94
C ALA A 180 10.07 3.11 -19.43
N ILE A 181 8.97 2.45 -19.82
CA ILE A 181 8.57 2.26 -21.23
C ILE A 181 8.24 3.59 -21.95
N LYS A 182 7.90 4.66 -21.22
CA LYS A 182 7.59 5.98 -21.84
C LYS A 182 8.78 6.93 -21.99
N TYR A 183 9.98 6.54 -21.54
CA TYR A 183 11.22 7.30 -21.76
C TYR A 183 12.06 6.76 -22.93
N PHE A 184 11.58 5.71 -23.61
CA PHE A 184 12.07 5.21 -24.90
C PHE A 184 11.00 5.39 -25.97
#